data_AF-A0A7V4J454-F1
#
_entry.id   AF-A0A7V4J454-F1
#
_cell.length_a   1.000
_cell.length_b   1.000
_cell.length_c   1.000
_cell.angle_alpha   90.00
_cell.angle_beta   90.00
_cell.angle_gamma   90.00
#
_symmetry.space_group_name_H-M   'P 1'
#
loop_
_entity.id
_entity.type
_entity.pdbx_description
1 polymer ?
#
loop_
_entity_poly.entity_id
_entity_poly.type
_entity_poly.pdbx_seq_one_letter_code
_entity_poly.pdbx_strand_id
1 'polypeptide(L)'
;MPTNSIGSRWRQLGAWLGGTAVVLTLLVTSRAITATAQECIPLPDSEYGTLPVNPPPTDPPAGQHPDLNLAMRGYAITAGRRELINLNGDSDPAAPQLAGLFGDARTPTFTTLYKVHDWDWRLARPGEVLTRPHTSLLGVATIPDEVLRVPDSGYTLGNGFEVLVLYVAPTRVTLKYTADDNVVEGYTLHVENVCVDPALLALYEASEAGGRSRLPALRPGQPFARALGSEIGIAIRDRGSFMDPRSRKDWWQGR
;
A
#
# COMPACT_ATOMS: atom_id res chain seq x y z
N MET A 1 24.24 46.51 -39.67
CA MET A 1 25.42 47.40 -39.58
C MET A 1 24.94 48.77 -39.12
N PRO A 2 25.73 49.45 -38.27
CA PRO A 2 25.40 49.81 -36.88
C PRO A 2 24.85 51.26 -36.78
N THR A 3 24.49 51.90 -35.67
CA THR A 3 24.83 51.81 -34.23
C THR A 3 23.78 52.61 -33.46
N ASN A 4 23.40 52.13 -32.27
CA ASN A 4 22.67 52.89 -31.24
C ASN A 4 23.57 53.93 -30.57
N SER A 5 22.99 55.06 -30.16
CA SER A 5 23.28 55.76 -28.89
C SER A 5 22.54 57.09 -28.87
N ILE A 6 21.65 57.32 -27.90
CA ILE A 6 21.47 58.64 -27.26
C ILE A 6 21.01 58.41 -25.82
N GLY A 7 21.79 58.98 -24.90
CA GLY A 7 21.52 59.06 -23.48
C GLY A 7 20.53 60.16 -23.10
N SER A 8 20.11 60.06 -21.85
CA SER A 8 19.05 60.77 -21.15
C SER A 8 19.26 62.29 -20.97
N ARG A 9 18.15 63.04 -20.99
CA ARG A 9 18.02 64.30 -20.24
C ARG A 9 16.58 64.53 -19.78
N TRP A 10 16.48 64.81 -18.49
CA TRP A 10 15.29 65.01 -17.67
C TRP A 10 14.56 66.33 -17.95
N ARG A 11 13.22 66.34 -17.89
CA ARG A 11 12.42 67.47 -17.40
C ARG A 11 11.21 66.95 -16.63
N GLN A 12 11.14 67.33 -15.36
CA GLN A 12 9.98 67.21 -14.47
C GLN A 12 9.00 68.36 -14.74
N LEU A 13 7.71 68.03 -14.75
CA LEU A 13 6.54 68.84 -14.40
C LEU A 13 5.56 67.79 -13.82
N GLY A 14 5.13 67.81 -12.57
CA GLY A 14 4.55 68.90 -11.79
C GLY A 14 3.06 68.58 -11.63
N ALA A 15 2.59 68.25 -10.42
CA ALA A 15 1.27 68.57 -9.87
C ALA A 15 0.99 67.76 -8.59
N TRP A 16 0.66 68.50 -7.54
CA TRP A 16 0.12 68.02 -6.28
C TRP A 16 -1.33 67.59 -6.43
N LEU A 17 -1.70 66.42 -5.90
CA LEU A 17 -3.04 66.15 -5.39
C LEU A 17 -2.91 65.29 -4.12
N GLY A 18 -3.40 65.82 -3.01
CA GLY A 18 -3.49 65.13 -1.73
C GLY A 18 -4.49 63.97 -1.83
N GLY A 19 -4.07 62.82 -1.33
CA GLY A 19 -4.93 61.66 -1.12
C GLY A 19 -4.37 60.87 0.03
N THR A 20 -5.05 60.92 1.18
CA THR A 20 -4.80 60.06 2.33
C THR A 20 -4.89 58.60 1.90
N ALA A 21 -3.77 57.91 1.82
CA ALA A 21 -3.73 56.48 1.57
C ALA A 21 -4.22 55.74 2.83
N VAL A 22 -5.47 55.29 2.81
CA VAL A 22 -5.95 54.29 3.76
C VAL A 22 -5.34 52.96 3.35
N VAL A 23 -4.31 52.52 4.08
CA VAL A 23 -3.75 51.18 3.92
C VAL A 23 -4.72 50.20 4.56
N LEU A 24 -5.56 49.58 3.72
CA LEU A 24 -6.43 48.48 4.15
C LEU A 24 -5.57 47.21 4.26
N THR A 25 -5.06 46.93 5.45
CA THR A 25 -4.36 45.67 5.74
C THR A 25 -5.38 44.54 5.69
N LEU A 26 -5.50 43.85 4.55
CA LEU A 26 -6.20 42.57 4.49
C LEU A 26 -5.42 41.57 5.34
N LEU A 27 -5.93 41.27 6.53
CA LEU A 27 -5.56 40.07 7.28
C LEU A 27 -6.02 38.86 6.46
N VAL A 28 -5.14 38.32 5.63
CA VAL A 28 -5.33 36.98 5.07
C VAL A 28 -5.14 36.01 6.22
N THR A 29 -6.23 35.63 6.88
CA THR A 29 -6.23 34.50 7.79
C THR A 29 -6.11 33.24 6.95
N SER A 30 -4.89 32.75 6.74
CA SER A 30 -4.65 31.41 6.23
C SER A 30 -5.21 30.42 7.25
N ARG A 31 -6.43 29.91 7.01
CA ARG A 31 -6.87 28.68 7.65
C ARG A 31 -5.97 27.58 7.14
N ALA A 32 -5.17 26.99 8.02
CA ALA A 32 -4.61 25.69 7.76
C ALA A 32 -5.79 24.74 7.49
N ILE A 33 -5.92 24.26 6.26
CA ILE A 33 -6.75 23.09 5.98
C ILE A 33 -5.95 21.93 6.56
N THR A 34 -6.23 21.59 7.80
CA THR A 34 -5.79 20.30 8.35
C THR A 34 -6.49 19.26 7.51
N ALA A 35 -5.76 18.58 6.63
CA ALA A 35 -6.25 17.34 6.03
C ALA A 35 -6.46 16.38 7.20
N THR A 36 -7.70 16.25 7.66
CA THR A 36 -8.07 15.17 8.56
C THR A 36 -7.74 13.89 7.83
N ALA A 37 -6.84 13.08 8.39
CA ALA A 37 -6.73 11.68 7.99
C ALA A 37 -8.16 11.13 8.02
N GLN A 38 -8.66 10.66 6.88
CA GLN A 38 -9.97 10.04 6.82
C GLN A 38 -9.94 8.86 7.80
N GLU A 39 -10.61 8.98 8.93
CA GLU A 39 -10.69 7.88 9.90
C GLU A 39 -11.45 6.73 9.23
N CYS A 40 -10.84 5.54 9.26
CA CYS A 40 -11.45 4.37 8.67
C CYS A 40 -12.71 3.96 9.42
N ILE A 41 -13.79 3.71 8.68
CA ILE A 41 -15.04 3.23 9.26
C ILE A 41 -14.81 1.81 9.78
N PRO A 42 -15.06 1.52 11.07
CA PRO A 42 -14.93 0.17 11.62
C PRO A 42 -15.73 -0.85 10.82
N LEU A 43 -15.18 -2.05 10.67
CA LEU A 43 -15.93 -3.15 10.09
C LEU A 43 -16.85 -3.74 11.17
N PRO A 44 -18.15 -3.94 10.88
CA PRO A 44 -19.07 -4.51 11.86
C PRO A 44 -18.63 -5.92 12.26
N ASP A 45 -18.81 -6.26 13.54
CA ASP A 45 -18.55 -7.59 14.12
C ASP A 45 -17.13 -8.13 13.86
N SER A 46 -16.14 -7.24 13.73
CA SER A 46 -14.75 -7.60 13.47
C SER A 46 -14.00 -7.88 14.76
N GLU A 47 -13.85 -9.17 15.07
CA GLU A 47 -13.02 -9.66 16.18
C GLU A 47 -11.72 -10.27 15.67
N TYR A 48 -10.59 -9.69 16.08
CA TYR A 48 -9.26 -10.12 15.68
C TYR A 48 -8.56 -10.87 16.82
N GLY A 49 -7.91 -11.98 16.48
CA GLY A 49 -7.09 -12.75 17.42
C GLY A 49 -5.61 -12.44 17.26
N THR A 50 -4.79 -13.08 18.09
CA THR A 50 -3.33 -13.09 17.92
C THR A 50 -2.81 -14.52 17.92
N LEU A 51 -1.67 -14.74 17.26
CA LEU A 51 -0.90 -15.97 17.33
C LEU A 51 0.51 -15.69 17.86
N PRO A 52 1.17 -16.68 18.52
CA PRO A 52 2.61 -16.63 18.73
C PRO A 52 3.36 -16.52 17.41
N VAL A 53 4.46 -15.79 17.42
CA VAL A 53 5.32 -15.58 16.26
C VAL A 53 6.60 -16.42 16.41
N ASN A 54 7.01 -17.07 15.33
CA ASN A 54 8.29 -17.78 15.32
C ASN A 54 9.43 -16.76 15.41
N PRO A 55 10.40 -16.95 16.34
CA PRO A 55 11.55 -16.08 16.43
C PRO A 55 12.51 -16.28 15.23
N PRO A 56 13.34 -15.27 14.91
CA PRO A 56 13.45 -13.96 15.55
C PRO A 56 12.34 -12.98 15.10
N PRO A 57 12.06 -11.94 15.90
CA PRO A 57 11.25 -10.81 15.41
C PRO A 57 11.94 -10.13 14.24
N THR A 58 11.16 -9.41 13.44
CA THR A 58 11.64 -8.66 12.29
C THR A 58 12.65 -7.58 12.70
N ASP A 59 13.70 -7.41 11.89
CA ASP A 59 14.73 -6.39 12.06
C ASP A 59 15.13 -5.86 10.67
N PRO A 60 14.97 -4.55 10.37
CA PRO A 60 14.53 -3.44 11.25
C PRO A 60 13.05 -3.54 11.70
N PRO A 61 12.59 -2.69 12.63
CA PRO A 61 11.18 -2.64 13.04
C PRO A 61 10.24 -2.54 11.83
N ALA A 62 9.07 -3.18 11.89
CA ALA A 62 8.22 -3.40 10.72
C ALA A 62 7.85 -2.13 9.92
N GLY A 63 7.57 -1.01 10.60
CA GLY A 63 7.32 0.28 9.94
C GLY A 63 8.51 0.84 9.15
N GLN A 64 9.72 0.39 9.48
CA GLN A 64 10.99 0.72 8.81
C GLN A 64 11.54 -0.47 8.00
N HIS A 65 10.76 -1.55 7.83
CA HIS A 65 11.18 -2.74 7.11
C HIS A 65 10.70 -2.70 5.66
N PRO A 66 11.60 -2.60 4.65
CA PRO A 66 11.21 -2.43 3.25
C PRO A 66 10.53 -3.67 2.64
N ASP A 67 10.70 -4.83 3.26
CA ASP A 67 9.94 -6.02 2.86
C ASP A 67 8.58 -6.16 3.55
N LEU A 68 8.29 -5.44 4.64
CA LEU A 68 6.98 -5.50 5.31
C LEU A 68 6.12 -4.26 5.01
N ASN A 69 6.72 -3.08 5.04
CA ASN A 69 6.08 -1.83 4.67
C ASN A 69 6.42 -1.48 3.22
N LEU A 70 5.57 -1.90 2.28
CA LEU A 70 5.84 -1.78 0.84
C LEU A 70 6.06 -0.33 0.38
N ALA A 71 5.46 0.65 1.05
CA ALA A 71 5.63 2.06 0.73
C ALA A 71 7.06 2.57 0.93
N MET A 72 7.88 1.87 1.72
CA MET A 72 9.30 2.20 1.80
C MET A 72 10.00 1.97 0.48
N ARG A 73 9.68 0.87 -0.23
CA ARG A 73 10.16 0.62 -1.59
C ARG A 73 9.48 1.56 -2.57
N GLY A 74 8.16 1.71 -2.46
CA GLY A 74 7.35 2.38 -3.47
C GLY A 74 7.29 1.58 -4.77
N TYR A 75 6.61 2.14 -5.77
CA TYR A 75 6.41 1.48 -7.06
C TYR A 75 6.13 2.50 -8.17
N ALA A 76 6.43 2.11 -9.41
CA ALA A 76 6.21 2.91 -10.61
C ALA A 76 5.32 2.17 -11.62
N ILE A 77 4.54 2.92 -12.40
CA ILE A 77 3.68 2.37 -13.46
C ILE A 77 4.55 1.67 -14.51
N THR A 78 4.08 0.54 -15.02
CA THR A 78 4.68 -0.17 -16.15
C THR A 78 3.63 -0.49 -17.22
N ALA A 79 4.08 -0.68 -18.45
CA ALA A 79 3.21 -1.06 -19.56
C ALA A 79 2.87 -2.57 -19.51
N GLY A 80 1.94 -3.01 -20.34
CA GLY A 80 1.64 -4.44 -20.51
C GLY A 80 0.15 -4.73 -20.59
N ARG A 81 -0.18 -6.01 -20.84
CA ARG A 81 -1.56 -6.46 -20.92
C ARG A 81 -2.17 -6.57 -19.52
N ARG A 82 -3.32 -5.94 -19.33
CA ARG A 82 -4.08 -5.92 -18.08
C ARG A 82 -5.10 -7.06 -18.06
N GLU A 83 -4.57 -8.27 -18.07
CA GLU A 83 -5.33 -9.52 -18.10
C GLU A 83 -4.56 -10.60 -17.32
N LEU A 84 -5.25 -11.69 -16.99
CA LEU A 84 -4.61 -12.89 -16.46
C LEU A 84 -3.63 -13.46 -17.47
N ILE A 85 -2.45 -13.86 -17.00
CA ILE A 85 -1.40 -14.43 -17.82
C ILE A 85 -1.18 -15.90 -17.47
N ASN A 86 -0.77 -16.68 -18.46
CA ASN A 86 -0.35 -18.06 -18.27
C ASN A 86 1.17 -18.09 -18.14
N LEU A 87 1.66 -18.44 -16.94
CA LEU A 87 3.08 -18.69 -16.69
C LEU A 87 3.34 -20.19 -16.73
N ASN A 88 4.54 -20.58 -17.19
CA ASN A 88 4.99 -21.96 -17.17
C ASN A 88 5.48 -22.36 -15.77
N GLY A 89 5.67 -23.67 -15.56
CA GLY A 89 6.18 -24.23 -14.31
C GLY A 89 5.09 -24.69 -13.35
N ASP A 90 5.50 -25.31 -12.26
CA ASP A 90 4.60 -25.91 -11.27
C ASP A 90 3.76 -24.84 -10.56
N SER A 91 2.55 -25.21 -10.15
CA SER A 91 1.66 -24.39 -9.32
C SER A 91 1.48 -25.04 -7.95
N ASP A 92 1.33 -24.21 -6.91
CA ASP A 92 0.91 -24.68 -5.59
C ASP A 92 -0.63 -24.61 -5.48
N PRO A 93 -1.34 -25.74 -5.29
CA PRO A 93 -2.79 -25.71 -5.08
C PRO A 93 -3.22 -24.95 -3.81
N ALA A 94 -2.31 -24.76 -2.85
CA ALA A 94 -2.55 -24.01 -1.62
C ALA A 94 -2.11 -22.54 -1.71
N ALA A 95 -1.73 -22.02 -2.89
CA ALA A 95 -1.46 -20.60 -3.05
C ALA A 95 -2.69 -19.73 -2.70
N PRO A 96 -2.51 -18.52 -2.12
CA PRO A 96 -3.61 -17.60 -1.83
C PRO A 96 -4.41 -17.23 -3.08
N GLN A 97 -5.73 -17.39 -3.02
CA GLN A 97 -6.60 -17.12 -4.16
C GLN A 97 -7.15 -15.69 -4.12
N LEU A 98 -6.60 -14.80 -4.97
CA LEU A 98 -6.88 -13.35 -4.94
C LEU A 98 -8.33 -12.98 -5.23
N ALA A 99 -9.10 -13.85 -5.87
CA ALA A 99 -10.55 -13.66 -6.01
C ALA A 99 -11.24 -13.57 -4.64
N GLY A 100 -10.71 -14.26 -3.61
CA GLY A 100 -11.22 -14.25 -2.24
C GLY A 100 -11.07 -12.90 -1.51
N LEU A 101 -10.35 -11.93 -2.08
CA LEU A 101 -10.35 -10.55 -1.57
C LEU A 101 -11.74 -9.91 -1.65
N PHE A 102 -12.54 -10.31 -2.64
CA PHE A 102 -13.84 -9.70 -2.94
C PHE A 102 -14.98 -10.59 -2.44
N GLY A 103 -16.00 -9.99 -1.84
CA GLY A 103 -17.12 -10.74 -1.24
C GLY A 103 -17.95 -11.57 -2.21
N ASP A 104 -17.91 -11.23 -3.51
CA ASP A 104 -18.55 -11.97 -4.61
C ASP A 104 -17.59 -12.94 -5.32
N ALA A 105 -16.36 -13.07 -4.81
CA ALA A 105 -15.29 -13.88 -5.38
C ALA A 105 -15.05 -13.59 -6.88
N ARG A 106 -15.18 -12.34 -7.34
CA ARG A 106 -14.95 -12.00 -8.75
C ARG A 106 -13.46 -11.96 -9.11
N THR A 107 -13.17 -12.09 -10.40
CA THR A 107 -11.91 -11.57 -10.98
C THR A 107 -12.13 -10.09 -11.28
N PRO A 108 -11.50 -9.16 -10.55
CA PRO A 108 -11.69 -7.74 -10.79
C PRO A 108 -11.06 -7.33 -12.12
N THR A 109 -11.50 -6.18 -12.66
CA THR A 109 -10.81 -5.57 -13.81
C THR A 109 -9.41 -5.12 -13.38
N PHE A 110 -8.39 -5.47 -14.16
CA PHE A 110 -7.03 -5.00 -13.92
C PHE A 110 -6.89 -3.59 -14.48
N THR A 111 -6.60 -2.62 -13.62
CA THR A 111 -6.64 -1.19 -13.96
C THR A 111 -5.26 -0.65 -14.30
N THR A 112 -4.25 -0.99 -13.49
CA THR A 112 -2.89 -0.47 -13.65
C THR A 112 -1.86 -1.56 -13.34
N LEU A 113 -0.74 -1.57 -14.06
CA LEU A 113 0.38 -2.46 -13.78
C LEU A 113 1.51 -1.65 -13.17
N TYR A 114 2.15 -2.18 -12.15
CA TYR A 114 3.26 -1.52 -11.47
C TYR A 114 4.47 -2.44 -11.33
N LYS A 115 5.63 -1.81 -11.17
CA LYS A 115 6.87 -2.42 -10.69
C LYS A 115 7.27 -1.77 -9.38
N VAL A 116 7.44 -2.60 -8.37
CA VAL A 116 8.01 -2.24 -7.07
C VAL A 116 9.48 -1.90 -7.28
N HIS A 117 9.98 -0.93 -6.53
CA HIS A 117 11.42 -0.67 -6.51
C HIS A 117 12.17 -1.77 -5.76
N ASP A 118 13.35 -2.10 -6.26
CA ASP A 118 14.32 -2.82 -5.45
C ASP A 118 14.72 -1.99 -4.23
N TRP A 119 15.45 -2.58 -3.29
CA TRP A 119 15.92 -1.91 -2.09
C TRP A 119 17.45 -1.91 -2.07
N ASP A 120 18.04 -0.71 -2.03
CA ASP A 120 19.47 -0.57 -1.80
C ASP A 120 19.73 -0.69 -0.29
N TRP A 121 20.07 -1.90 0.15
CA TRP A 121 20.39 -2.20 1.55
C TRP A 121 21.58 -1.42 2.10
N ARG A 122 22.53 -1.02 1.24
CA ARG A 122 23.70 -0.25 1.66
C ARG A 122 23.35 1.20 1.95
N LEU A 123 22.40 1.77 1.20
CA LEU A 123 21.98 3.16 1.33
C LEU A 123 20.64 3.34 2.06
N ALA A 124 19.97 2.25 2.43
CA ALA A 124 18.65 2.24 3.06
C ALA A 124 17.63 3.10 2.30
N ARG A 125 17.51 2.89 0.99
CA ARG A 125 16.59 3.65 0.10
C ARG A 125 16.06 2.80 -1.06
N PRO A 126 14.97 3.23 -1.73
CA PRO A 126 14.55 2.64 -3.00
C PRO A 126 15.68 2.63 -4.03
N GLY A 127 15.85 1.49 -4.69
CA GLY A 127 16.71 1.32 -5.85
C GLY A 127 15.93 1.47 -7.16
N GLU A 128 16.48 0.89 -8.23
CA GLU A 128 15.79 0.80 -9.52
C GLU A 128 14.54 -0.07 -9.45
N VAL A 129 13.61 0.11 -10.38
CA VAL A 129 12.44 -0.77 -10.49
C VAL A 129 12.86 -2.22 -10.77
N LEU A 130 12.15 -3.19 -10.18
CA LEU A 130 12.44 -4.61 -10.38
C LEU A 130 12.46 -4.98 -11.86
N THR A 131 13.48 -5.72 -12.29
CA THR A 131 13.59 -6.17 -13.68
C THR A 131 12.67 -7.37 -13.96
N ARG A 132 12.45 -8.21 -12.94
CA ARG A 132 11.52 -9.34 -12.95
C ARG A 132 10.74 -9.38 -11.63
N PRO A 133 9.45 -9.73 -11.65
CA PRO A 133 8.59 -9.98 -12.81
C PRO A 133 8.29 -8.71 -13.64
N HIS A 134 7.60 -8.86 -14.77
CA HIS A 134 7.19 -7.70 -15.59
C HIS A 134 6.22 -6.80 -14.81
N THR A 135 5.33 -7.39 -14.01
CA THR A 135 4.44 -6.69 -13.09
C THR A 135 4.65 -7.30 -11.72
N SER A 136 4.98 -6.48 -10.72
CA SER A 136 5.20 -6.95 -9.34
C SER A 136 4.20 -6.36 -8.34
N LEU A 137 3.36 -5.41 -8.79
CA LEU A 137 2.17 -4.96 -8.10
C LEU A 137 1.07 -4.72 -9.15
N LEU A 138 -0.13 -5.19 -8.85
CA LEU A 138 -1.30 -5.12 -9.72
C LEU A 138 -2.34 -4.18 -9.12
N GLY A 139 -2.70 -3.14 -9.86
CA GLY A 139 -3.88 -2.33 -9.59
C GLY A 139 -5.13 -3.07 -10.06
N VAL A 140 -6.13 -3.18 -9.19
CA VAL A 140 -7.41 -3.80 -9.51
C VAL A 140 -8.58 -2.88 -9.15
N ALA A 141 -9.62 -2.90 -9.97
CA ALA A 141 -10.81 -2.08 -9.79
C ALA A 141 -11.59 -2.48 -8.54
N THR A 142 -11.96 -1.48 -7.75
CA THR A 142 -12.82 -1.59 -6.56
C THR A 142 -13.93 -0.55 -6.60
N ILE A 143 -14.92 -0.73 -5.75
CA ILE A 143 -15.86 0.34 -5.40
C ILE A 143 -15.34 0.99 -4.10
N PRO A 144 -15.38 2.32 -3.94
CA PRO A 144 -15.06 2.94 -2.65
C PRO A 144 -15.86 2.31 -1.51
N ASP A 145 -15.19 2.11 -0.36
CA ASP A 145 -15.73 1.45 0.84
C ASP A 145 -16.06 -0.06 0.70
N GLU A 146 -15.71 -0.67 -0.43
CA GLU A 146 -15.86 -2.11 -0.65
C GLU A 146 -15.05 -2.90 0.39
N VAL A 147 -15.70 -3.83 1.09
CA VAL A 147 -15.06 -4.67 2.11
C VAL A 147 -14.12 -5.67 1.44
N LEU A 148 -12.89 -5.71 1.93
CA LEU A 148 -11.84 -6.64 1.52
C LEU A 148 -11.65 -7.72 2.59
N ARG A 149 -11.42 -8.95 2.13
CA ARG A 149 -11.38 -10.16 2.96
C ARG A 149 -10.08 -10.92 2.76
N VAL A 150 -9.64 -11.66 3.77
CA VAL A 150 -8.46 -12.53 3.65
C VAL A 150 -8.69 -13.54 2.52
N PRO A 151 -7.87 -13.55 1.46
CA PRO A 151 -7.98 -14.57 0.44
C PRO A 151 -7.56 -15.92 1.01
N ASP A 152 -8.44 -16.90 0.88
CA ASP A 152 -8.25 -18.27 1.35
C ASP A 152 -7.13 -18.98 0.57
N SER A 153 -6.42 -19.79 1.31
CA SER A 153 -5.31 -20.66 1.00
C SER A 153 -5.53 -21.88 1.90
N GLY A 154 -5.30 -23.09 1.40
CA GLY A 154 -5.54 -24.29 2.21
C GLY A 154 -4.66 -24.43 3.47
N TYR A 155 -3.81 -23.44 3.77
CA TYR A 155 -2.93 -23.42 4.93
C TYR A 155 -3.68 -23.13 6.23
N THR A 156 -3.06 -23.49 7.35
CA THR A 156 -3.53 -23.10 8.67
C THR A 156 -2.37 -22.81 9.59
N LEU A 157 -2.49 -21.75 10.37
CA LEU A 157 -1.55 -21.39 11.44
C LEU A 157 -2.05 -21.86 12.82
N GLY A 158 -3.11 -22.70 12.84
CA GLY A 158 -3.77 -23.16 14.05
C GLY A 158 -4.90 -22.24 14.52
N ASN A 159 -5.77 -22.77 15.38
CA ASN A 159 -6.95 -22.08 15.93
C ASN A 159 -7.93 -21.51 14.86
N GLY A 160 -7.86 -22.05 13.64
CA GLY A 160 -8.63 -21.60 12.47
C GLY A 160 -8.17 -20.26 11.90
N PHE A 161 -6.99 -19.77 12.29
CA PHE A 161 -6.31 -18.67 11.61
C PHE A 161 -5.46 -19.21 10.47
N GLU A 162 -5.18 -18.31 9.53
CA GLU A 162 -4.53 -18.63 8.28
C GLU A 162 -3.44 -17.63 7.93
N VAL A 163 -3.64 -16.36 8.27
CA VAL A 163 -2.63 -15.33 8.07
C VAL A 163 -2.20 -14.68 9.37
N LEU A 164 -0.92 -14.38 9.46
CA LEU A 164 -0.32 -13.47 10.43
C LEU A 164 -0.23 -12.08 9.81
N VAL A 165 -0.51 -11.04 10.58
CA VAL A 165 -0.43 -9.65 10.12
C VAL A 165 0.93 -9.06 10.48
N LEU A 166 1.83 -8.97 9.50
CA LEU A 166 3.21 -8.53 9.73
C LEU A 166 3.35 -7.01 9.82
N TYR A 167 2.48 -6.27 9.13
CA TYR A 167 2.49 -4.82 9.16
C TYR A 167 1.10 -4.26 8.90
N VAL A 168 0.74 -3.21 9.64
CA VAL A 168 -0.49 -2.43 9.45
C VAL A 168 -0.15 -0.95 9.51
N ALA A 169 -0.74 -0.19 8.59
CA ALA A 169 -0.91 1.26 8.70
C ALA A 169 -2.34 1.60 8.26
N PRO A 170 -2.83 2.84 8.47
CA PRO A 170 -4.20 3.21 8.10
C PRO A 170 -4.55 2.91 6.64
N THR A 171 -3.55 2.98 5.74
CA THR A 171 -3.76 2.87 4.29
C THR A 171 -3.24 1.57 3.64
N ARG A 172 -2.70 0.63 4.42
CA ARG A 172 -2.06 -0.60 3.89
C ARG A 172 -1.91 -1.71 4.93
N VAL A 173 -1.83 -2.95 4.46
CA VAL A 173 -1.61 -4.12 5.29
C VAL A 173 -0.71 -5.14 4.58
N THR A 174 0.07 -5.88 5.38
CA THR A 174 0.88 -7.03 4.92
C THR A 174 0.48 -8.29 5.67
N LEU A 175 -0.01 -9.28 4.92
CA LEU A 175 -0.48 -10.57 5.42
C LEU A 175 0.52 -11.67 5.06
N LYS A 176 0.76 -12.60 6.00
CA LYS A 176 1.73 -13.69 5.85
C LYS A 176 1.07 -15.03 6.11
N TYR A 177 1.30 -15.99 5.23
CA TYR A 177 0.72 -17.34 5.30
C TYR A 177 1.60 -18.35 6.06
N THR A 178 2.56 -17.85 6.85
CA THR A 178 3.35 -18.60 7.83
C THR A 178 3.36 -17.84 9.16
N ALA A 179 3.85 -18.48 10.22
CA ALA A 179 3.97 -17.87 11.54
C ALA A 179 5.28 -17.07 11.74
N ASP A 180 6.04 -16.82 10.67
CA ASP A 180 7.35 -16.17 10.75
C ASP A 180 7.24 -14.64 10.61
N ASP A 181 8.05 -13.89 11.37
CA ASP A 181 8.08 -12.42 11.32
C ASP A 181 8.94 -11.86 10.16
N ASN A 182 8.80 -12.46 8.98
CA ASN A 182 9.57 -12.08 7.80
C ASN A 182 8.90 -12.59 6.52
N VAL A 183 9.48 -12.24 5.37
CA VAL A 183 8.96 -12.65 4.07
C VAL A 183 9.69 -13.86 3.46
N VAL A 184 10.66 -14.45 4.17
CA VAL A 184 11.66 -15.38 3.61
C VAL A 184 11.06 -16.69 3.12
N GLU A 185 10.11 -17.28 3.85
CA GLU A 185 9.48 -18.56 3.47
C GLU A 185 7.96 -18.44 3.37
N GLY A 186 7.37 -19.05 2.33
CA GLY A 186 5.91 -19.01 2.10
C GLY A 186 5.38 -17.65 1.61
N TYR A 187 4.07 -17.58 1.41
CA TYR A 187 3.44 -16.46 0.73
C TYR A 187 3.26 -15.23 1.63
N THR A 188 3.48 -14.05 1.04
CA THR A 188 3.18 -12.76 1.66
C THR A 188 2.35 -11.91 0.71
N LEU A 189 1.28 -11.32 1.20
CA LEU A 189 0.40 -10.43 0.44
C LEU A 189 0.55 -9.00 0.97
N HIS A 190 0.87 -8.06 0.10
CA HIS A 190 0.78 -6.62 0.38
C HIS A 190 -0.47 -6.07 -0.28
N VAL A 191 -1.26 -5.31 0.49
CA VAL A 191 -2.46 -4.63 -0.01
C VAL A 191 -2.36 -3.13 0.29
N GLU A 192 -2.35 -2.32 -0.76
CA GLU A 192 -2.20 -0.86 -0.71
C GLU A 192 -3.53 -0.16 -1.09
N ASN A 193 -3.67 1.10 -0.68
CA ASN A 193 -4.83 1.96 -0.94
C ASN A 193 -6.13 1.43 -0.33
N VAL A 194 -6.03 0.94 0.90
CA VAL A 194 -7.16 0.37 1.66
C VAL A 194 -7.36 1.12 2.97
N CYS A 195 -8.58 1.23 3.48
CA CYS A 195 -8.86 1.73 4.81
C CYS A 195 -8.88 0.53 5.77
N VAL A 196 -7.81 0.32 6.53
CA VAL A 196 -7.72 -0.82 7.46
C VAL A 196 -8.67 -0.61 8.64
N ASP A 197 -9.29 -1.68 9.13
CA ASP A 197 -10.13 -1.61 10.32
C ASP A 197 -9.34 -1.02 11.51
N PRO A 198 -9.82 0.07 12.13
CA PRO A 198 -9.20 0.62 13.33
C PRO A 198 -8.96 -0.40 14.45
N ALA A 199 -9.82 -1.42 14.60
CA ALA A 199 -9.62 -2.46 15.62
C ALA A 199 -8.42 -3.36 15.30
N LEU A 200 -8.17 -3.65 14.02
CA LEU A 200 -6.99 -4.40 13.59
C LEU A 200 -5.71 -3.57 13.77
N LEU A 201 -5.76 -2.29 13.40
CA LEU A 201 -4.65 -1.36 13.58
C LEU A 201 -4.27 -1.23 15.07
N ALA A 202 -5.26 -1.03 15.95
CA ALA A 202 -5.02 -0.93 17.39
C ALA A 202 -4.43 -2.22 17.98
N LEU A 203 -4.90 -3.39 17.54
CA LEU A 203 -4.34 -4.67 17.97
C LEU A 203 -2.89 -4.85 17.50
N TYR A 204 -2.60 -4.46 16.26
CA TYR A 204 -1.25 -4.47 15.71
C TYR A 204 -0.30 -3.55 16.50
N GLU A 205 -0.71 -2.32 16.80
CA GLU A 205 0.08 -1.36 17.58
C GLU A 205 0.35 -1.86 19.01
N ALA A 206 -0.64 -2.51 19.63
CA ALA A 206 -0.45 -3.15 20.93
C ALA A 206 0.55 -4.32 20.86
N SER A 207 0.51 -5.13 19.80
CA SER A 207 1.47 -6.20 19.54
C SER A 207 2.89 -5.66 19.31
N GLU A 208 3.04 -4.56 18.57
CA GLU A 208 4.32 -3.87 18.37
C GLU A 208 4.91 -3.38 19.70
N ALA A 209 4.11 -2.68 20.50
CA ALA A 209 4.52 -2.20 21.82
C ALA A 209 4.87 -3.35 22.78
N GLY A 210 4.24 -4.52 22.59
CA GLY A 210 4.52 -5.76 23.30
C GLY A 210 5.73 -6.56 22.77
N GLY A 211 6.50 -6.04 21.82
CA GLY A 211 7.71 -6.67 21.30
C GLY A 211 7.47 -7.80 20.29
N ARG A 212 6.30 -7.83 19.64
CA ARG A 212 5.98 -8.72 18.49
C ARG A 212 6.05 -10.23 18.74
N SER A 213 6.22 -10.69 19.98
CA SER A 213 6.14 -12.13 20.31
C SER A 213 4.78 -12.76 19.97
N ARG A 214 3.76 -11.91 19.82
CA ARG A 214 2.44 -12.24 19.28
C ARG A 214 2.01 -11.15 18.31
N LEU A 215 1.49 -11.54 17.15
CA LEU A 215 0.95 -10.61 16.14
C LEU A 215 -0.52 -10.93 15.87
N PRO A 216 -1.30 -9.95 15.35
CA PRO A 216 -2.65 -10.20 14.92
C PRO A 216 -2.70 -11.33 13.89
N ALA A 217 -3.74 -12.15 13.96
CA ALA A 217 -3.96 -13.24 13.03
C ALA A 217 -5.42 -13.24 12.56
N LEU A 218 -5.63 -13.58 11.29
CA LEU A 218 -6.94 -13.53 10.63
C LEU A 218 -7.31 -14.90 10.05
N ARG A 219 -8.62 -15.14 10.00
CA ARG A 219 -9.25 -16.35 9.43
C ARG A 219 -9.48 -16.20 7.93
N PRO A 220 -9.62 -17.29 7.17
CA PRO A 220 -10.04 -17.23 5.76
C PRO A 220 -11.34 -16.46 5.62
N GLY A 221 -11.40 -15.55 4.63
CA GLY A 221 -12.59 -14.75 4.34
C GLY A 221 -12.93 -13.67 5.38
N GLN A 222 -12.12 -13.53 6.45
CA GLN A 222 -12.34 -12.51 7.47
C GLN A 222 -12.14 -11.11 6.87
N PRO A 223 -13.06 -10.16 7.10
CA PRO A 223 -12.88 -8.79 6.64
C PRO A 223 -11.77 -8.08 7.43
N PHE A 224 -10.90 -7.33 6.75
CA PHE A 224 -9.77 -6.63 7.39
C PHE A 224 -9.64 -5.16 6.98
N ALA A 225 -10.22 -4.77 5.85
CA ALA A 225 -10.15 -3.39 5.36
C ALA A 225 -11.31 -3.10 4.40
N ARG A 226 -11.40 -1.83 4.00
CA ARG A 226 -12.21 -1.37 2.87
C ARG A 226 -11.33 -0.79 1.77
N ALA A 227 -11.77 -0.77 0.52
CA ALA A 227 -11.06 -0.02 -0.52
C ALA A 227 -11.22 1.49 -0.29
N LEU A 228 -10.12 2.27 -0.35
CA LEU A 228 -10.19 3.74 -0.20
C LEU A 228 -10.80 4.44 -1.41
N GLY A 229 -10.80 3.78 -2.57
CA GLY A 229 -11.22 4.39 -3.81
C GLY A 229 -11.57 3.35 -4.86
N SER A 230 -11.41 3.73 -6.13
CA SER A 230 -11.74 2.88 -7.28
C SER A 230 -10.63 1.88 -7.65
N GLU A 231 -9.50 1.91 -6.96
CA GLU A 231 -8.37 1.00 -7.19
C GLU A 231 -7.67 0.65 -5.88
N ILE A 232 -7.31 -0.63 -5.72
CA ILE A 232 -6.36 -1.10 -4.71
C ILE A 232 -5.13 -1.70 -5.40
N GLY A 233 -3.99 -1.68 -4.70
CA GLY A 233 -2.75 -2.30 -5.17
C GLY A 233 -2.51 -3.63 -4.47
N ILE A 234 -2.18 -4.67 -5.23
CA ILE A 234 -1.90 -6.01 -4.71
C ILE A 234 -0.51 -6.47 -5.16
N ALA A 235 0.37 -6.82 -4.23
CA ALA A 235 1.63 -7.49 -4.52
C ALA A 235 1.74 -8.80 -3.74
N ILE A 236 2.30 -9.83 -4.37
CA ILE A 236 2.55 -11.13 -3.74
C ILE A 236 4.04 -11.38 -3.70
N ARG A 237 4.53 -11.91 -2.59
CA ARG A 237 5.82 -12.57 -2.51
C ARG A 237 5.68 -14.06 -2.32
N ASP A 238 6.57 -14.80 -2.94
CA ASP A 238 6.83 -16.21 -2.67
C ASP A 238 8.31 -16.36 -2.30
N ARG A 239 8.57 -16.92 -1.12
CA ARG A 239 9.91 -17.06 -0.53
C ARG A 239 10.78 -15.80 -0.68
N GLY A 240 10.23 -14.67 -0.26
CA GLY A 240 10.87 -13.36 -0.29
C GLY A 240 10.92 -12.68 -1.67
N SER A 241 10.63 -13.37 -2.77
CA SER A 241 10.67 -12.79 -4.11
C SER A 241 9.31 -12.26 -4.53
N PHE A 242 9.25 -11.06 -5.11
CA PHE A 242 8.00 -10.57 -5.71
C PHE A 242 7.60 -11.41 -6.92
N MET A 243 6.31 -11.72 -7.02
CA MET A 243 5.72 -12.54 -8.08
C MET A 243 4.79 -11.70 -8.97
N ASP A 244 4.46 -12.22 -10.17
CA ASP A 244 3.48 -11.55 -11.03
C ASP A 244 2.06 -11.84 -10.54
N PRO A 245 1.32 -10.86 -9.98
CA PRO A 245 0.02 -11.12 -9.38
C PRO A 245 -1.05 -11.48 -10.41
N ARG A 246 -0.74 -11.43 -11.72
CA ARG A 246 -1.64 -11.83 -12.80
C ARG A 246 -1.57 -13.31 -13.14
N SER A 247 -0.67 -14.08 -12.52
CA SER A 247 -0.50 -15.50 -12.83
C SER A 247 -1.79 -16.29 -12.57
N ARG A 248 -2.42 -16.77 -13.64
CA ARG A 248 -3.70 -17.49 -13.58
C ARG A 248 -3.58 -18.78 -12.77
N LYS A 249 -2.53 -19.56 -13.02
CA LYS A 249 -2.35 -20.88 -12.41
C LYS A 249 -2.08 -20.81 -10.91
N ASP A 250 -1.54 -19.69 -10.42
CA ASP A 250 -1.10 -19.57 -9.04
C ASP A 250 -2.20 -18.90 -8.20
N TRP A 251 -2.62 -17.68 -8.58
CA TRP A 251 -3.45 -16.82 -7.70
C TRP A 251 -4.92 -16.72 -8.10
N TRP A 252 -5.29 -17.28 -9.26
CA TRP A 252 -6.62 -17.15 -9.87
C TRP A 252 -7.11 -18.49 -10.41
N GLN A 253 -6.96 -19.54 -9.61
CA GLN A 253 -7.35 -20.90 -10.01
C GLN A 253 -8.84 -20.95 -10.34
N GLY A 254 -9.18 -21.63 -11.44
CA GLY A 254 -10.56 -21.71 -11.95
C GLY A 254 -11.07 -20.45 -12.67
N ARG A 255 -10.21 -19.47 -12.97
CA ARG A 255 -10.55 -18.24 -13.70
C ARG A 255 -9.94 -18.21 -15.10
#